data_AF-A0A6N6MAI0-F1
#
_entry.id   AF-A0A6N6MAI0-F1
#
_cell.length_a   1.000
_cell.length_b   1.000
_cell.length_c   1.000
_cell.angle_alpha   90.00
_cell.angle_beta   90.00
_cell.angle_gamma   90.00
#
_symmetry.space_group_name_H-M   'P 1'
#
loop_
_entity.id
_entity.type
_entity.pdbx_description
1 polymer ?
#
loop_
_entity_poly.entity_id
_entity_poly.type
_entity_poly.pdbx_seq_one_letter_code
_entity_poly.pdbx_strand_id
1 'polypeptide(L)'
;MMLRNTSNAVYRVAYESVSKLSRKLNAAKNIDELSSVFDQYLKYLFNFNALRVHIVVGSDHYYFVFPLKDENETEFWENEVLNFEEGLLENGVPICQNLNAEQANSLIGDDVQNPVLWGWNFQYEDYCAVTSLIADENNQFSSKETEILGLVVDLFTLKYYELITKAQLVEKNKLLEEAVDIIKQKNNWINQIISDQQNVIDERTKQLRYQNEQLMQLSVLNAHQVREPLSRVMGLLDLISFVEGDEFEEEILPKMKESAKDLDEALQVVINKSIEEIVNVFDINSDKM
;
A
#
# COMPACT_ATOMS: atom_id res chain seq x y z
N MET A 1 -17.02 64.89 24.26
CA MET A 1 -15.60 64.48 24.14
C MET A 1 -15.29 63.21 24.97
N MET A 2 -16.26 62.29 25.14
CA MET A 2 -16.16 61.07 25.97
C MET A 2 -16.63 59.83 25.18
N LEU A 3 -16.26 59.74 23.90
CA LEU A 3 -16.62 58.59 23.03
C LEU A 3 -15.40 58.00 22.29
N ARG A 4 -14.19 58.55 22.49
CA ARG A 4 -12.95 58.06 21.83
C ARG A 4 -12.15 57.05 22.66
N ASN A 5 -12.41 56.92 23.97
CA ASN A 5 -11.62 56.05 24.85
C ASN A 5 -12.17 54.61 24.98
N THR A 6 -13.47 54.39 24.75
CA THR A 6 -14.10 53.08 24.86
C THR A 6 -13.71 52.16 23.70
N SER A 7 -13.63 52.68 22.47
CA SER A 7 -13.23 51.88 21.30
C SER A 7 -11.79 51.35 21.43
N ASN A 8 -10.83 52.20 21.82
CA ASN A 8 -9.43 51.78 21.95
C ASN A 8 -9.22 50.75 23.07
N ALA A 9 -9.97 50.83 24.17
CA ALA A 9 -9.92 49.85 25.23
C ALA A 9 -10.47 48.49 24.77
N VAL A 10 -11.59 48.48 24.04
CA VAL A 10 -12.19 47.26 23.47
C VAL A 10 -11.26 46.61 22.44
N TYR A 11 -10.68 47.37 21.51
CA TYR A 11 -9.70 46.84 20.55
C TYR A 11 -8.44 46.29 21.23
N ARG A 12 -7.97 46.92 22.30
CA ARG A 12 -6.83 46.43 23.08
C ARG A 12 -7.14 45.09 23.76
N VAL A 13 -8.33 44.95 24.34
CA VAL A 13 -8.79 43.69 24.94
C VAL A 13 -8.95 42.61 23.88
N ALA A 14 -9.55 42.93 22.73
CA ALA A 14 -9.69 41.99 21.61
C ALA A 14 -8.32 41.51 21.12
N TYR A 15 -7.35 42.42 20.93
CA TYR A 15 -5.99 42.03 20.51
C TYR A 15 -5.27 41.15 21.54
N GLU A 16 -5.41 41.46 22.83
CA GLU A 16 -4.87 40.61 23.90
C GLU A 16 -5.53 39.23 23.92
N SER A 17 -6.84 39.17 23.70
CA SER A 17 -7.61 37.93 23.57
C SER A 17 -7.17 37.10 22.37
N VAL A 18 -6.98 37.72 21.19
CA VAL A 18 -6.44 37.03 19.99
C VAL A 18 -5.03 36.48 20.27
N SER A 19 -4.17 37.25 20.94
CA SER A 19 -2.81 36.78 21.29
C SER A 19 -2.82 35.61 22.27
N LYS A 20 -3.76 35.59 23.23
CA LYS A 20 -3.94 34.46 24.16
C LYS A 20 -4.55 33.25 23.45
N LEU A 21 -5.56 33.47 22.62
CA LEU A 21 -6.18 32.45 21.77
C LEU A 21 -5.13 31.77 20.91
N SER A 22 -4.38 32.54 20.10
CA SER A 22 -3.33 32.02 19.21
C SER A 22 -2.33 31.12 19.95
N ARG A 23 -1.85 31.55 21.13
CA ARG A 23 -0.94 30.74 21.95
C ARG A 23 -1.57 29.43 22.41
N LYS A 24 -2.83 29.45 22.85
CA LYS A 24 -3.51 28.24 23.31
C LYS A 24 -3.92 27.31 22.18
N LEU A 25 -4.42 27.84 21.06
CA LEU A 25 -4.73 27.05 19.86
C LEU A 25 -3.48 26.31 19.39
N ASN A 26 -2.34 27.01 19.29
CA ASN A 26 -1.09 26.39 18.88
C ASN A 26 -0.60 25.29 19.83
N ALA A 27 -0.95 25.36 21.12
CA ALA A 27 -0.62 24.35 22.11
C ALA A 27 -1.58 23.14 22.08
N ALA A 28 -2.74 23.26 21.44
CA ALA A 28 -3.73 22.20 21.35
C ALA A 28 -3.17 20.96 20.64
N LYS A 29 -3.42 19.79 21.22
CA LYS A 29 -2.87 18.50 20.74
C LYS A 29 -3.87 17.66 19.97
N ASN A 30 -5.15 17.94 20.12
CA ASN A 30 -6.25 17.24 19.47
C ASN A 30 -7.38 18.21 19.14
N ILE A 31 -8.33 17.72 18.33
CA ILE A 31 -9.45 18.52 17.80
C ILE A 31 -10.39 18.99 18.91
N ASP A 32 -10.59 18.17 19.95
CA ASP A 32 -11.45 18.52 21.09
C ASP A 32 -10.88 19.70 21.89
N GLU A 33 -9.58 19.66 22.21
CA GLU A 33 -8.87 20.75 22.88
C GLU A 33 -8.87 22.01 22.01
N LEU A 34 -8.65 21.86 20.70
CA LEU A 34 -8.70 22.98 19.75
C LEU A 34 -10.06 23.68 19.77
N SER A 35 -11.14 22.89 19.67
CA SER A 35 -12.52 23.39 19.63
C SER A 35 -12.91 24.04 20.96
N SER A 36 -12.54 23.43 22.08
CA SER A 36 -12.80 23.99 23.41
C SER A 36 -12.06 25.30 23.65
N VAL A 37 -10.80 25.41 23.23
CA VAL A 37 -10.04 26.67 23.30
C VAL A 37 -10.67 27.72 22.41
N PHE A 38 -11.10 27.36 21.20
CA PHE A 38 -11.72 28.30 20.29
C PHE A 38 -13.02 28.86 20.87
N ASP A 39 -13.93 27.99 21.31
CA ASP A 39 -15.21 28.36 21.94
C ASP A 39 -15.01 29.29 23.14
N GLN A 40 -14.07 28.94 24.03
CA GLN A 40 -13.77 29.72 25.22
C GLN A 40 -13.40 31.17 24.88
N TYR A 41 -12.65 31.39 23.80
CA TYR A 41 -12.09 32.70 23.48
C TYR A 41 -12.95 33.51 22.51
N LEU A 42 -13.77 32.87 21.67
CA LEU A 42 -14.71 33.54 20.77
C LEU A 42 -15.63 34.51 21.51
N LYS A 43 -16.16 34.09 22.68
CA LYS A 43 -17.06 34.89 23.53
C LYS A 43 -16.47 36.23 23.99
N TYR A 44 -15.14 36.41 23.91
CA TYR A 44 -14.44 37.65 24.28
C TYR A 44 -14.03 38.53 23.09
N LEU A 45 -14.27 38.08 21.85
CA LEU A 45 -13.76 38.71 20.64
C LEU A 45 -14.80 39.54 19.90
N PHE A 46 -16.03 39.04 19.80
CA PHE A 46 -17.15 39.73 19.16
C PHE A 46 -18.47 39.17 19.70
N ASN A 47 -19.55 39.93 19.56
CA ASN A 47 -20.90 39.49 19.90
C ASN A 47 -21.53 38.81 18.68
N PHE A 48 -22.06 37.61 18.87
CA PHE A 48 -22.72 36.81 17.83
C PHE A 48 -23.70 35.86 18.50
N ASN A 49 -24.65 35.27 17.78
CA ASN A 49 -25.54 34.24 18.32
C ASN A 49 -24.95 32.85 18.09
N ALA A 50 -24.48 32.59 16.86
CA ALA A 50 -23.78 31.36 16.50
C ALA A 50 -22.71 31.63 15.44
N LEU A 51 -21.60 30.91 15.56
CA LEU A 51 -20.54 30.84 14.56
C LEU A 51 -20.38 29.40 14.11
N ARG A 52 -20.40 29.16 12.81
CA ARG A 52 -20.10 27.88 12.19
C ARG A 52 -18.86 28.01 11.31
N VAL A 53 -17.96 27.03 11.41
CA VAL A 53 -16.79 26.88 10.57
C VAL A 53 -16.89 25.53 9.86
N HIS A 54 -17.05 25.56 8.55
CA HIS A 54 -17.08 24.41 7.65
C HIS A 54 -15.74 24.33 6.92
N ILE A 55 -14.96 23.28 7.18
CA ILE A 55 -13.65 23.04 6.56
C ILE A 55 -13.79 21.92 5.53
N VAL A 56 -13.31 22.15 4.32
CA VAL A 56 -13.28 21.17 3.22
C VAL A 56 -11.84 20.83 2.90
N VAL A 57 -11.51 19.53 2.94
CA VAL A 57 -10.19 19.00 2.58
C VAL A 57 -10.40 17.93 1.52
N GLY A 58 -10.11 18.23 0.25
CA GLY A 58 -10.43 17.32 -0.86
C GLY A 58 -11.93 17.02 -0.95
N SER A 59 -12.33 15.78 -0.67
CA SER A 59 -13.73 15.34 -0.62
C SER A 59 -14.33 15.30 0.79
N ASP A 60 -13.51 15.57 1.82
CA ASP A 60 -13.92 15.43 3.22
C ASP A 60 -14.43 16.78 3.75
N HIS A 61 -15.55 16.74 4.46
CA HIS A 61 -16.22 17.91 5.03
C HIS A 61 -16.24 17.82 6.55
N TYR A 62 -15.84 18.91 7.22
CA TYR A 62 -15.76 18.99 8.67
C TYR A 62 -16.50 20.23 9.16
N TYR A 63 -17.34 20.07 10.17
CA TYR A 63 -18.21 21.14 10.65
C TYR A 63 -17.97 21.40 12.14
N PHE A 64 -17.78 22.68 12.48
CA PHE A 64 -17.62 23.15 13.84
C PHE A 64 -18.66 24.24 14.11
N VAL A 65 -19.38 24.12 15.22
CA VAL A 65 -20.44 25.07 15.60
C VAL A 65 -20.17 25.56 17.01
N PHE A 66 -20.20 26.87 17.17
CA PHE A 66 -19.89 27.60 18.40
C PHE A 66 -21.08 28.52 18.74
N PRO A 67 -21.96 28.15 19.67
CA PRO A 67 -23.07 28.99 20.12
C PRO A 67 -22.65 29.98 21.23
N LEU A 68 -23.30 31.14 21.31
CA LEU A 68 -23.02 32.14 22.37
C LEU A 68 -23.67 31.78 23.73
N LYS A 69 -24.91 31.26 23.73
CA LYS A 69 -25.65 30.94 24.97
C LYS A 69 -25.25 29.54 25.47
N ASP A 70 -24.37 29.50 26.48
CA ASP A 70 -24.30 28.39 27.43
C ASP A 70 -25.58 28.42 28.28
N GLU A 71 -26.64 27.73 27.88
CA GLU A 71 -27.69 27.20 28.77
C GLU A 71 -28.78 26.52 27.93
N ASN A 72 -28.81 25.19 28.04
CA ASN A 72 -29.79 24.22 27.52
C ASN A 72 -29.51 23.66 26.11
N GLU A 73 -29.10 22.38 26.15
CA GLU A 73 -29.41 21.30 25.21
C GLU A 73 -29.36 21.65 23.71
N THR A 74 -28.20 21.32 23.12
CA THR A 74 -28.01 20.78 21.76
C THR A 74 -29.27 20.61 20.92
N GLU A 75 -29.27 21.12 19.69
CA GLU A 75 -29.30 20.24 18.51
C GLU A 75 -29.09 20.97 17.17
N PHE A 76 -28.29 20.33 16.32
CA PHE A 76 -28.14 20.50 14.87
C PHE A 76 -27.71 21.85 14.30
N TRP A 77 -26.50 21.85 13.75
CA TRP A 77 -26.40 22.18 12.33
C TRP A 77 -26.05 20.87 11.64
N GLU A 78 -26.78 20.52 10.59
CA GLU A 78 -26.57 19.28 9.83
C GLU A 78 -25.08 19.07 9.53
N ASN A 79 -24.62 17.81 9.54
CA ASN A 79 -23.32 17.41 8.95
C ASN A 79 -23.36 17.51 7.41
N GLU A 80 -24.15 18.45 6.90
CA GLU A 80 -24.43 18.69 5.50
C GLU A 80 -24.13 20.15 5.19
N VAL A 81 -23.81 20.39 3.93
CA VAL A 81 -23.52 21.73 3.43
C VAL A 81 -24.83 22.50 3.36
N LEU A 82 -24.89 23.67 3.98
CA LEU A 82 -26.10 24.50 3.90
C LEU A 82 -26.22 25.15 2.52
N ASN A 83 -27.44 25.38 2.05
CA ASN A 83 -27.71 25.97 0.72
C ASN A 83 -26.95 27.28 0.47
N PHE A 84 -26.75 28.12 1.49
CA PHE A 84 -25.99 29.36 1.35
C PHE A 84 -24.46 29.14 1.38
N GLU A 85 -23.99 28.04 2.00
CA GLU A 85 -22.58 27.62 2.01
C GLU A 85 -22.19 27.06 0.64
N GLU A 86 -23.09 26.38 -0.08
CA GLU A 86 -22.85 25.94 -1.47
C GLU A 86 -22.51 27.13 -2.38
N GLY A 87 -23.31 28.20 -2.31
CA GLY A 87 -23.04 29.42 -3.08
C GLY A 87 -21.72 30.09 -2.71
N LEU A 88 -21.32 30.01 -1.43
CA LEU A 88 -20.02 30.50 -0.94
C LEU A 88 -18.86 29.66 -1.46
N LEU A 89 -19.00 28.33 -1.49
CA LEU A 89 -18.00 27.40 -2.02
C LEU A 89 -17.80 27.59 -3.52
N GLU A 90 -18.89 27.75 -4.29
CA GLU A 90 -18.84 27.88 -5.74
C GLU A 90 -18.28 29.23 -6.20
N ASN A 91 -18.76 30.34 -5.61
CA ASN A 91 -18.50 31.67 -6.13
C ASN A 91 -17.48 32.47 -5.30
N GLY A 92 -17.24 32.07 -4.05
CA GLY A 92 -16.31 32.75 -3.14
C GLY A 92 -16.75 34.16 -2.71
N VAL A 93 -17.99 34.56 -3.00
CA VAL A 93 -18.49 35.91 -2.73
C VAL A 93 -19.04 36.00 -1.30
N PRO A 94 -18.49 36.85 -0.42
CA PRO A 94 -19.01 37.03 0.93
C PRO A 94 -20.50 37.41 0.92
N ILE A 95 -21.26 36.81 1.83
CA ILE A 95 -22.70 37.06 1.96
C ILE A 95 -22.98 37.88 3.23
N CYS A 96 -23.95 38.78 3.12
CA CYS A 96 -24.53 39.53 4.24
C CYS A 96 -26.01 39.72 3.93
N GLN A 97 -26.89 38.99 4.62
CA GLN A 97 -28.32 39.01 4.34
C GLN A 97 -29.14 38.87 5.62
N ASN A 98 -30.32 39.49 5.62
CA ASN A 98 -31.29 39.29 6.69
C ASN A 98 -31.90 37.88 6.56
N LEU A 99 -32.00 37.18 7.68
CA LEU A 99 -32.71 35.91 7.75
C LEU A 99 -34.16 36.16 8.16
N ASN A 100 -35.09 35.41 7.57
CA ASN A 100 -36.46 35.37 8.05
C ASN A 100 -36.52 34.62 9.40
N ALA A 101 -37.53 34.90 10.22
CA ALA A 101 -37.70 34.25 11.53
C ALA A 101 -37.70 32.72 11.43
N GLU A 102 -38.35 32.14 10.41
CA GLU A 102 -38.34 30.68 10.18
C GLU A 102 -36.93 30.12 9.90
N GLN A 103 -36.13 30.83 9.08
CA GLN A 103 -34.76 30.42 8.74
C GLN A 103 -33.81 30.59 9.92
N ALA A 104 -34.01 31.62 10.73
CA ALA A 104 -33.21 31.87 11.92
C ALA A 104 -33.54 30.88 13.04
N ASN A 105 -34.82 30.58 13.26
CA ASN A 105 -35.25 29.62 14.26
C ASN A 105 -34.75 28.20 13.92
N SER A 106 -34.68 27.85 12.63
CA SER A 106 -34.05 26.58 12.21
C SER A 106 -32.54 26.50 12.46
N LEU A 107 -31.85 27.62 12.69
CA LEU A 107 -30.39 27.68 12.82
C LEU A 107 -29.90 27.98 14.25
N ILE A 108 -30.68 28.69 15.07
CA ILE A 108 -30.21 29.22 16.37
C ILE A 108 -31.28 29.17 17.48
N GLY A 109 -32.45 28.59 17.20
CA GLY A 109 -33.56 28.48 18.15
C GLY A 109 -34.47 29.72 18.21
N ASP A 110 -35.52 29.61 19.03
CA ASP A 110 -36.52 30.66 19.20
C ASP A 110 -35.99 31.80 20.11
N ASP A 111 -36.33 33.07 19.78
CA ASP A 111 -35.96 34.34 20.46
C ASP A 111 -34.93 35.23 19.74
N VAL A 112 -34.81 35.15 18.41
CA VAL A 112 -33.89 36.01 17.63
C VAL A 112 -34.61 37.20 17.00
N GLN A 113 -34.11 38.43 17.22
CA GLN A 113 -34.69 39.67 16.69
C GLN A 113 -33.88 40.22 15.50
N ASN A 114 -34.51 40.29 14.32
CA ASN A 114 -33.90 40.74 13.07
C ASN A 114 -32.51 40.14 12.78
N PRO A 115 -32.44 38.79 12.63
CA PRO A 115 -31.18 38.09 12.42
C PRO A 115 -30.51 38.46 11.10
N VAL A 116 -29.19 38.64 11.15
CA VAL A 116 -28.34 38.88 9.99
C VAL A 116 -27.33 37.75 9.87
N LEU A 117 -27.36 37.06 8.73
CA LEU A 117 -26.37 36.07 8.35
C LEU A 117 -25.20 36.75 7.65
N TRP A 118 -24.01 36.42 8.09
CA TRP A 118 -22.76 36.74 7.45
C TRP A 118 -22.06 35.46 7.04
N GLY A 119 -21.41 35.46 5.87
CA GLY A 119 -20.68 34.30 5.40
C GLY A 119 -19.47 34.66 4.58
N TRP A 120 -18.38 33.91 4.76
CA TRP A 120 -17.12 34.09 4.08
C TRP A 120 -16.56 32.74 3.63
N ASN A 121 -15.81 32.76 2.54
CA ASN A 121 -15.05 31.62 2.06
C ASN A 121 -13.56 31.98 2.06
N PHE A 122 -12.79 31.25 2.85
CA PHE A 122 -11.33 31.36 2.95
C PHE A 122 -10.71 30.20 2.16
N GLN A 123 -10.05 30.53 1.06
CA GLN A 123 -9.44 29.56 0.16
C GLN A 123 -7.93 29.44 0.45
N TYR A 124 -7.46 28.20 0.59
CA TYR A 124 -6.04 27.86 0.74
C TYR A 124 -5.64 26.88 -0.37
N GLU A 125 -4.36 26.48 -0.43
CA GLU A 125 -3.85 25.62 -1.51
C GLU A 125 -4.50 24.23 -1.53
N ASP A 126 -4.65 23.60 -0.35
CA ASP A 126 -5.11 22.21 -0.22
C ASP A 126 -6.49 22.05 0.43
N TYR A 127 -7.04 23.14 0.97
CA TYR A 127 -8.29 23.13 1.72
C TYR A 127 -8.98 24.50 1.63
N CYS A 128 -10.25 24.55 2.00
CA CYS A 128 -10.96 25.82 2.20
C CYS A 128 -11.78 25.80 3.49
N ALA A 129 -12.03 26.98 4.05
CA ALA A 129 -12.90 27.16 5.20
C ALA A 129 -14.03 28.14 4.86
N VAL A 130 -15.26 27.66 4.94
CA VAL A 130 -16.47 28.49 4.89
C VAL A 130 -16.87 28.82 6.31
N THR A 131 -17.01 30.10 6.61
CA THR A 131 -17.43 30.57 7.93
C THR A 131 -18.75 31.28 7.83
N SER A 132 -19.69 30.91 8.70
CA SER A 132 -21.05 31.40 8.74
C SER A 132 -21.31 31.95 10.14
N LEU A 133 -21.61 33.24 10.26
CA LEU A 133 -21.86 33.93 11.53
C LEU A 133 -23.27 34.50 11.51
N ILE A 134 -24.04 34.25 12.56
CA ILE A 134 -25.34 34.90 12.72
C ILE A 134 -25.31 35.81 13.94
N ALA A 135 -25.81 37.02 13.74
CA ALA A 135 -25.93 38.08 14.73
C ALA A 135 -27.36 38.63 14.72
N ASP A 136 -27.76 39.29 15.81
CA ASP A 136 -29.09 39.88 15.96
C ASP A 136 -29.03 41.30 16.55
N GLU A 137 -30.17 41.93 16.81
CA GLU A 137 -30.19 43.28 17.41
C GLU A 137 -29.55 43.36 18.80
N ASN A 138 -29.55 42.25 19.55
CA ASN A 138 -29.00 42.16 20.90
C ASN A 138 -27.49 41.88 20.88
N ASN A 139 -27.02 41.10 19.91
CA ASN A 139 -25.64 40.69 19.70
C ASN A 139 -25.17 41.16 18.32
N GLN A 140 -25.00 42.46 18.18
CA GLN A 140 -24.64 43.07 16.90
C GLN A 140 -23.20 42.73 16.51
N PHE A 141 -23.04 42.27 15.27
CA PHE A 141 -21.76 42.10 14.60
C PHE A 141 -21.53 43.20 13.57
N SER A 142 -20.35 43.80 13.56
CA SER A 142 -19.99 44.92 12.69
C SER A 142 -18.92 44.55 11.67
N SER A 143 -18.89 45.28 10.55
CA SER A 143 -17.86 45.10 9.51
C SER A 143 -16.42 45.31 9.98
N LYS A 144 -16.23 45.97 11.14
CA LYS A 144 -14.89 46.17 11.73
C LYS A 144 -14.38 44.92 12.44
N GLU A 145 -15.28 44.05 12.88
CA GLU A 145 -14.93 42.79 13.54
C GLU A 145 -14.63 41.67 12.54
N THR A 146 -15.00 41.86 11.26
CA THR A 146 -14.68 40.95 10.16
C THR A 146 -13.18 40.68 10.02
N GLU A 147 -12.32 41.69 10.23
CA GLU A 147 -10.86 41.49 10.19
C GLU A 147 -10.37 40.56 11.30
N ILE A 148 -10.91 40.73 12.52
CA ILE A 148 -10.57 39.89 13.67
C ILE A 148 -11.11 38.47 13.48
N LEU A 149 -12.35 38.34 12.98
CA LEU A 149 -12.95 37.07 12.65
C LEU A 149 -12.11 36.29 11.65
N GLY A 150 -11.69 36.93 10.55
CA GLY A 150 -10.83 36.30 9.54
C GLY A 150 -9.54 35.76 10.16
N LEU A 151 -8.84 36.56 10.96
CA LEU A 151 -7.61 36.12 11.65
C LEU A 151 -7.84 34.93 12.59
N VAL A 152 -8.96 34.93 13.31
CA VAL A 152 -9.30 33.92 14.31
C VAL A 152 -9.68 32.61 13.63
N VAL A 153 -10.48 32.68 12.57
CA VAL A 153 -10.82 31.54 11.70
C VAL A 153 -9.59 30.99 11.00
N ASP A 154 -8.70 31.84 10.49
CA ASP A 154 -7.44 31.43 9.88
C ASP A 154 -6.58 30.62 10.87
N LEU A 155 -6.42 31.13 12.09
CA LEU A 155 -5.66 30.44 13.14
C LEU A 155 -6.26 29.08 13.50
N PHE A 156 -7.59 29.01 13.60
CA PHE A 156 -8.30 27.77 13.90
C PHE A 156 -8.14 26.76 12.77
N THR A 157 -8.45 27.16 11.54
CA THR A 157 -8.40 26.30 10.35
C THR A 157 -6.98 25.80 10.12
N LEU A 158 -5.96 26.67 10.24
CA LEU A 158 -4.56 26.30 10.10
C LEU A 158 -4.17 25.22 11.12
N LYS A 159 -4.54 25.42 12.39
CA LYS A 159 -4.20 24.47 13.44
C LYS A 159 -4.96 23.16 13.31
N TYR A 160 -6.22 23.22 12.90
CA TYR A 160 -7.02 22.05 12.59
C TYR A 160 -6.37 21.20 11.49
N TYR A 161 -5.99 21.84 10.38
CA TYR A 161 -5.33 21.18 9.25
C TYR A 161 -3.99 20.57 9.65
N GLU A 162 -3.19 21.26 10.48
CA GLU A 162 -1.95 20.72 11.05
C GLU A 162 -2.19 19.40 11.82
N LEU A 163 -3.21 19.37 12.68
CA LEU A 163 -3.52 18.21 13.51
C LEU A 163 -3.97 17.00 12.67
N ILE A 164 -4.85 17.22 11.68
CA ILE A 164 -5.31 16.17 10.76
C ILE A 164 -4.14 15.62 9.94
N THR A 165 -3.34 16.50 9.34
CA THR A 165 -2.19 16.12 8.52
C THR A 165 -1.19 15.29 9.32
N LYS A 166 -0.93 15.69 10.57
CA LYS A 166 -0.05 14.95 11.48
C LYS A 166 -0.59 13.56 11.80
N ALA A 167 -1.89 13.43 12.04
CA ALA A 167 -2.52 12.13 12.30
C ALA A 167 -2.41 11.20 11.07
N GLN A 168 -2.70 11.72 9.88
CA GLN A 168 -2.55 10.98 8.63
C GLN A 168 -1.11 10.54 8.39
N LEU A 169 -0.12 11.40 8.65
CA LEU A 169 1.29 11.06 8.49
C LEU A 169 1.71 9.89 9.39
N VAL A 170 1.24 9.88 10.64
CA VAL A 170 1.51 8.77 11.58
C VAL A 170 0.90 7.47 11.06
N GLU A 171 -0.34 7.50 10.57
CA GLU A 171 -0.99 6.32 10.00
C GLU A 171 -0.25 5.79 8.77
N LYS A 172 0.12 6.67 7.83
CA LYS A 172 0.86 6.30 6.61
C LYS A 172 2.24 5.71 6.94
N ASN A 173 2.95 6.25 7.93
CA ASN A 173 4.23 5.70 8.37
C ASN A 173 4.08 4.29 8.93
N LYS A 174 3.03 4.05 9.73
CA LYS A 174 2.74 2.71 10.26
C LYS A 174 2.47 1.70 9.14
N LEU A 175 1.63 2.07 8.17
CA LEU A 175 1.34 1.22 7.00
C LEU A 175 2.61 0.93 6.17
N LEU A 176 3.50 1.93 6.04
CA LEU A 176 4.76 1.76 5.33
C LEU A 176 5.71 0.80 6.06
N GLU A 177 5.81 0.91 7.38
CA GLU A 177 6.60 -0.01 8.20
C GLU A 177 6.10 -1.46 8.07
N GLU A 178 4.79 -1.67 8.13
CA GLU A 178 4.15 -2.98 7.92
C GLU A 178 4.46 -3.54 6.52
N ALA A 179 4.33 -2.70 5.47
CA ALA A 179 4.64 -3.11 4.10
C ALA A 179 6.12 -3.49 3.93
N VAL A 180 7.04 -2.74 4.54
CA VAL A 180 8.48 -3.04 4.53
C VAL A 180 8.78 -4.37 5.21
N ASP A 181 8.12 -4.67 6.33
CA ASP A 181 8.30 -5.95 7.03
C ASP A 181 7.82 -7.13 6.19
N ILE A 182 6.64 -7.01 5.56
CA ILE A 182 6.12 -8.04 4.64
C ILE A 182 7.09 -8.29 3.47
N ILE A 183 7.66 -7.24 2.88
CA ILE A 183 8.64 -7.36 1.79
C ILE A 183 9.90 -8.09 2.28
N LYS A 184 10.40 -7.77 3.47
CA LYS A 184 11.55 -8.47 4.06
C LYS A 184 11.26 -9.96 4.28
N GLN A 185 10.10 -10.29 4.83
CA GLN A 185 9.69 -11.68 5.03
C GLN A 185 9.63 -12.45 3.70
N LYS A 186 9.01 -11.86 2.66
CA LYS A 186 8.93 -12.47 1.32
C LYS A 186 10.31 -12.65 0.68
N ASN A 187 11.20 -11.66 0.81
CA ASN A 187 12.57 -11.78 0.29
C ASN A 187 13.34 -12.90 0.98
N ASN A 188 13.21 -13.04 2.30
CA ASN A 188 13.83 -14.14 3.03
C ASN A 188 13.30 -15.50 2.55
N TRP A 189 11.99 -15.61 2.34
CA TRP A 189 11.39 -16.84 1.82
C TRP A 189 11.84 -17.16 0.38
N ILE A 190 11.92 -16.16 -0.50
CA ILE A 190 12.47 -16.33 -1.86
C ILE A 190 13.92 -16.82 -1.79
N ASN A 191 14.74 -16.23 -0.92
CA ASN A 191 16.13 -16.64 -0.76
C ASN A 191 16.25 -18.10 -0.25
N GLN A 192 15.36 -18.52 0.65
CA GLN A 192 15.28 -19.91 1.08
C GLN A 192 14.93 -20.83 -0.09
N ILE A 193 13.92 -20.50 -0.89
CA ILE A 193 13.56 -21.28 -2.09
C ILE A 193 14.73 -21.36 -3.07
N ILE A 194 15.43 -20.25 -3.32
CA ILE A 194 16.59 -20.23 -4.23
C ILE A 194 17.66 -21.20 -3.72
N SER A 195 17.95 -21.17 -2.41
CA SER A 195 18.90 -22.08 -1.78
C SER A 195 18.46 -23.55 -1.95
N ASP A 196 17.19 -23.84 -1.70
CA ASP A 196 16.64 -25.20 -1.83
C ASP A 196 16.68 -25.69 -3.28
N GLN A 197 16.31 -24.82 -4.23
CA GLN A 197 16.36 -25.12 -5.66
C GLN A 197 17.79 -25.39 -6.12
N GLN A 198 18.77 -24.63 -5.63
CA GLN A 198 20.18 -24.86 -5.95
C GLN A 198 20.64 -26.24 -5.49
N ASN A 199 20.26 -26.64 -4.27
CA ASN A 199 20.57 -27.98 -3.75
C ASN A 199 19.97 -29.09 -4.63
N VAL A 200 18.70 -28.94 -5.04
CA VAL A 200 18.03 -29.90 -5.93
C VAL A 200 18.71 -29.96 -7.30
N ILE A 201 19.09 -28.82 -7.86
CA ILE A 201 19.81 -28.74 -9.14
C ILE A 201 21.16 -29.45 -9.02
N ASP A 202 21.90 -29.23 -7.94
CA ASP A 202 23.20 -29.85 -7.72
C ASP A 202 23.09 -31.37 -7.57
N GLU A 203 22.09 -31.85 -6.82
CA GLU A 203 21.81 -33.29 -6.71
C GLU A 203 21.49 -33.92 -8.06
N ARG A 204 20.56 -33.32 -8.82
CA ARG A 204 20.19 -33.83 -10.15
C ARG A 204 21.34 -33.77 -11.13
N THR A 205 22.14 -32.71 -11.09
CA THR A 205 23.32 -32.57 -11.95
C THR A 205 24.35 -33.65 -11.65
N LYS A 206 24.57 -33.98 -10.37
CA LYS A 206 25.45 -35.09 -9.97
C LYS A 206 24.93 -36.44 -10.49
N GLN A 207 23.63 -36.71 -10.32
CA GLN A 207 23.00 -37.94 -10.81
C GLN A 207 23.10 -38.07 -12.33
N LEU A 208 22.81 -36.99 -13.07
CA LEU A 208 22.92 -36.98 -14.53
C LEU A 208 24.36 -37.20 -15.00
N ARG A 209 25.35 -36.58 -14.34
CA ARG A 209 26.77 -36.82 -14.67
C ARG A 209 27.15 -38.27 -14.47
N TYR A 210 26.76 -38.87 -13.35
CA TYR A 210 27.00 -40.28 -13.08
C TYR A 210 26.38 -41.18 -14.16
N GLN A 211 25.10 -40.97 -14.50
CA GLN A 211 24.43 -41.73 -15.55
C GLN A 211 25.11 -41.57 -16.92
N ASN A 212 25.56 -40.36 -17.26
CA ASN A 212 26.22 -40.09 -18.53
C ASN A 212 27.59 -40.79 -18.62
N GLU A 213 28.34 -40.84 -17.51
CA GLU A 213 29.59 -41.61 -17.44
C GLU A 213 29.35 -43.11 -17.66
N GLN A 214 28.29 -43.69 -17.05
CA GLN A 214 27.94 -45.10 -17.26
C GLN A 214 27.57 -45.39 -18.72
N LEU A 215 26.69 -44.56 -19.31
CA LEU A 215 26.31 -44.69 -20.72
C LEU A 215 27.52 -44.62 -21.66
N MET A 216 28.49 -43.74 -21.36
CA MET A 216 29.71 -43.65 -22.16
C MET A 216 30.55 -44.93 -22.05
N GLN A 217 30.67 -45.52 -20.85
CA GLN A 217 31.36 -46.80 -20.66
C GLN A 217 30.68 -47.93 -21.44
N LEU A 218 29.35 -48.03 -21.40
CA LEU A 218 28.59 -49.00 -22.19
C LEU A 218 28.77 -48.79 -23.69
N SER A 219 28.75 -47.54 -24.15
CA SER A 219 28.95 -47.22 -25.57
C SER A 219 30.33 -47.65 -26.07
N VAL A 220 31.38 -47.44 -25.27
CA VAL A 220 32.75 -47.91 -25.60
C VAL A 220 32.80 -49.43 -25.65
N LEU A 221 32.18 -50.10 -24.68
CA LEU A 221 32.16 -51.56 -24.60
C LEU A 221 31.44 -52.17 -25.82
N ASN A 222 30.29 -51.62 -26.20
CA ASN A 222 29.56 -52.02 -27.42
C ASN A 222 30.37 -51.77 -28.70
N ALA A 223 31.00 -50.60 -28.82
CA ALA A 223 31.74 -50.22 -30.03
C ALA A 223 32.99 -51.08 -30.28
N HIS A 224 33.65 -51.57 -29.23
CA HIS A 224 34.88 -52.35 -29.36
C HIS A 224 34.64 -53.85 -29.19
N GLN A 225 34.01 -54.27 -28.10
CA GLN A 225 33.95 -55.69 -27.73
C GLN A 225 32.88 -56.48 -28.49
N VAL A 226 31.78 -55.84 -28.88
CA VAL A 226 30.71 -56.50 -29.65
C VAL A 226 30.98 -56.37 -31.15
N ARG A 227 31.42 -55.19 -31.61
CA ARG A 227 31.61 -54.91 -33.03
C ARG A 227 32.76 -55.70 -33.67
N GLU A 228 33.83 -55.94 -32.93
CA GLU A 228 34.99 -56.68 -33.41
C GLU A 228 34.67 -58.15 -33.78
N PRO A 229 34.13 -58.99 -32.88
CA PRO A 229 33.76 -60.36 -33.22
C PRO A 229 32.63 -60.42 -34.25
N LEU A 230 31.66 -59.48 -34.22
CA LEU A 230 30.62 -59.39 -35.25
C LEU A 230 31.22 -59.11 -36.65
N SER A 231 32.17 -58.18 -36.74
CA SER A 231 32.85 -57.87 -38.00
C SER A 231 33.68 -59.06 -38.50
N ARG A 232 34.29 -59.84 -37.58
CA ARG A 232 34.97 -61.10 -37.91
C ARG A 232 33.99 -62.14 -38.47
N VAL A 233 32.83 -62.32 -37.83
CA VAL A 233 31.78 -63.25 -38.33
C VAL A 233 31.30 -62.83 -39.72
N MET A 234 30.98 -61.54 -39.92
CA MET A 234 30.52 -61.03 -41.23
C MET A 234 31.61 -61.19 -42.30
N GLY A 235 32.86 -60.87 -41.99
CA GLY A 235 33.97 -61.04 -42.93
C GLY A 235 34.23 -62.51 -43.30
N LEU A 236 34.14 -63.43 -42.33
CA LEU A 236 34.23 -64.86 -42.58
C LEU A 236 33.04 -65.38 -43.40
N LEU A 237 31.83 -64.85 -43.17
CA LEU A 237 30.63 -65.17 -43.94
C LEU A 237 30.78 -64.76 -45.41
N ASP A 238 31.32 -63.57 -45.67
CA ASP A 238 31.55 -63.07 -47.03
C ASP A 238 32.57 -63.93 -47.79
N LEU A 239 33.57 -64.46 -47.08
CA LEU A 239 34.61 -65.34 -47.65
C LEU A 239 34.07 -66.69 -48.13
N ILE A 240 32.95 -67.19 -47.58
CA ILE A 240 32.35 -68.48 -47.95
C ILE A 240 32.13 -68.58 -49.46
N SER A 241 31.81 -67.46 -50.11
CA SER A 241 31.57 -67.36 -51.56
C SER A 241 32.81 -67.65 -52.42
N PHE A 242 34.00 -67.69 -51.83
CA PHE A 242 35.30 -67.74 -52.52
C PHE A 242 36.14 -68.97 -52.15
N VAL A 243 35.62 -69.86 -51.31
CA VAL A 243 36.32 -71.08 -50.84
C VAL A 243 35.76 -72.31 -51.56
N GLU A 244 36.63 -73.19 -52.05
CA GLU A 244 36.24 -74.43 -52.77
C GLU A 244 36.68 -75.68 -51.97
N GLY A 245 35.85 -76.73 -51.95
CA GLY A 245 36.17 -78.01 -51.32
C GLY A 245 36.08 -78.02 -49.79
N ASP A 246 36.85 -78.90 -49.13
CA ASP A 246 36.82 -79.13 -47.67
C ASP A 246 37.41 -77.95 -46.85
N GLU A 247 38.00 -76.95 -47.50
CA GLU A 247 38.66 -75.79 -46.87
C GLU A 247 37.66 -74.90 -46.07
N PHE A 248 36.38 -74.93 -46.43
CA PHE A 248 35.32 -74.30 -45.64
C PHE A 248 35.13 -74.99 -44.27
N GLU A 249 35.09 -76.32 -44.26
CA GLU A 249 34.88 -77.10 -43.04
C GLU A 249 36.11 -77.12 -42.13
N GLU A 250 37.30 -77.11 -42.73
CA GLU A 250 38.57 -77.19 -41.98
C GLU A 250 39.08 -75.84 -41.46
N GLU A 251 38.86 -74.72 -42.16
CA GLU A 251 39.42 -73.41 -41.75
C GLU A 251 38.38 -72.33 -41.39
N ILE A 252 37.34 -72.16 -42.22
CA ILE A 252 36.39 -71.05 -42.06
C ILE A 252 35.38 -71.34 -40.95
N LEU A 253 34.78 -72.53 -40.95
CA LEU A 253 33.75 -72.93 -39.98
C LEU A 253 34.25 -72.91 -38.53
N PRO A 254 35.48 -73.37 -38.19
CA PRO A 254 36.01 -73.28 -36.84
C PRO A 254 36.22 -71.83 -36.37
N LYS A 255 36.81 -70.97 -37.21
CA LYS A 255 37.05 -69.54 -36.90
C LYS A 255 35.75 -68.74 -36.76
N MET A 256 34.73 -69.12 -37.52
CA MET A 256 33.41 -68.49 -37.45
C MET A 256 32.68 -68.90 -36.17
N LYS A 257 32.79 -70.18 -35.75
CA LYS A 257 32.29 -70.64 -34.45
C LYS A 257 33.00 -69.96 -33.28
N GLU A 258 34.32 -69.79 -33.37
CA GLU A 258 35.09 -69.05 -32.37
C GLU A 258 34.64 -67.59 -32.28
N SER A 259 34.54 -66.90 -33.41
CA SER A 259 34.09 -65.50 -33.44
C SER A 259 32.63 -65.32 -32.99
N ALA A 260 31.75 -66.29 -33.27
CA ALA A 260 30.38 -66.28 -32.77
C ALA A 260 30.31 -66.53 -31.25
N LYS A 261 31.22 -67.34 -30.71
CA LYS A 261 31.34 -67.56 -29.27
C LYS A 261 31.88 -66.31 -28.55
N ASP A 262 32.92 -65.69 -29.10
CA ASP A 262 33.43 -64.41 -28.61
C ASP A 262 32.34 -63.33 -28.58
N LEU A 263 31.48 -63.31 -29.60
CA LEU A 263 30.35 -62.38 -29.68
C LEU A 263 29.30 -62.65 -28.58
N ASP A 264 28.97 -63.93 -28.33
CA ASP A 264 28.03 -64.31 -27.26
C ASP A 264 28.59 -63.95 -25.87
N GLU A 265 29.88 -64.20 -25.64
CA GLU A 265 30.57 -63.81 -24.41
C GLU A 265 30.59 -62.28 -24.23
N ALA A 266 30.90 -61.51 -25.29
CA ALA A 266 30.85 -60.05 -25.25
C ALA A 266 29.43 -59.51 -24.99
N LEU A 267 28.40 -60.11 -25.59
CA LEU A 267 27.00 -59.75 -25.35
C LEU A 267 26.57 -60.05 -23.91
N GLN A 268 26.96 -61.19 -23.35
CA GLN A 268 26.69 -61.51 -21.94
C GLN A 268 27.31 -60.47 -20.99
N VAL A 269 28.53 -60.00 -21.27
CA VAL A 269 29.18 -58.95 -20.48
C VAL A 269 28.41 -57.62 -20.55
N VAL A 270 27.96 -57.21 -21.75
CA VAL A 270 27.13 -55.99 -21.92
C VAL A 270 25.80 -56.10 -21.18
N ILE A 271 25.12 -57.24 -21.31
CA ILE A 271 23.81 -57.47 -20.71
C ILE A 271 23.92 -57.48 -19.18
N ASN A 272 24.91 -58.18 -18.63
CA ASN A 272 25.11 -58.24 -17.18
C ASN A 272 25.42 -56.85 -16.60
N LYS A 273 26.29 -56.06 -17.24
CA LYS A 273 26.52 -54.66 -16.83
C LYS A 273 25.25 -53.81 -16.91
N SER A 274 24.46 -53.96 -17.97
CA SER A 274 23.21 -53.20 -18.13
C SER A 274 22.18 -53.57 -17.06
N ILE A 275 22.11 -54.84 -16.65
CA ILE A 275 21.23 -55.31 -15.58
C ILE A 275 21.69 -54.81 -14.20
N GLU A 276 22.99 -54.87 -13.90
CA GLU A 276 23.56 -54.32 -12.67
C GLU A 276 23.29 -52.81 -12.55
N GLU A 277 23.34 -52.07 -13.66
CA GLU A 277 22.99 -50.64 -13.70
C GLU A 277 21.50 -50.41 -13.43
N ILE A 278 20.60 -51.21 -14.02
CA ILE A 278 19.15 -51.11 -13.77
C ILE A 278 18.83 -51.36 -12.30
N VAL A 279 19.42 -52.41 -11.69
CA VAL A 279 19.22 -52.74 -10.28
C VAL A 279 19.72 -51.64 -9.36
N ASN A 280 20.92 -51.09 -9.61
CA ASN A 280 21.45 -49.96 -8.84
C ASN A 280 20.59 -48.70 -8.94
N VAL A 281 19.97 -48.42 -10.10
CA VAL A 281 19.05 -47.29 -10.25
C VAL A 281 17.75 -47.49 -9.45
N PHE A 282 17.29 -48.73 -9.25
CA PHE A 282 16.10 -49.01 -8.43
C PHE A 282 16.39 -48.94 -6.92
N ASP A 283 17.55 -49.41 -6.46
CA ASP A 283 17.94 -49.34 -5.04
C ASP A 283 18.17 -47.90 -4.55
N ILE A 284 18.72 -47.01 -5.39
CA ILE A 284 18.90 -45.59 -5.06
C ILE A 284 17.56 -44.85 -4.91
N ASN A 285 16.50 -45.33 -5.57
CA ASN A 285 15.17 -44.72 -5.49
C ASN A 285 14.31 -45.28 -4.35
N SER A 286 14.59 -46.49 -3.83
CA SER A 286 13.89 -47.04 -2.66
C SER A 286 14.33 -46.46 -1.32
N ASP A 287 15.56 -45.94 -1.23
CA ASP A 287 16.08 -45.30 0.00
C ASP A 287 15.63 -43.83 0.17
N LYS A 288 14.89 -43.26 -0.79
CA LYS A 288 14.36 -41.88 -0.77
C LYS A 288 12.82 -41.80 -0.57
N MET A 289 12.14 -42.91 -0.26
CA MET A 289 10.71 -42.95 0.15
C MET A 289 10.58 -43.22 1.64
#